data_AF-A0A6C0I5K6-F1
#
_entry.id   AF-A0A6C0I5K6-F1
#
_cell.length_a   1.000
_cell.length_b   1.000
_cell.length_c   1.000
_cell.angle_alpha   90.00
_cell.angle_beta   90.00
_cell.angle_gamma   90.00
#
_symmetry.space_group_name_H-M   'P 1'
#
loop_
_entity.id
_entity.type
_entity.pdbx_description
1 polymer ?
#
loop_
_entity_poly.entity_id
_entity_poly.type
_entity_poly.pdbx_seq_one_letter_code
_entity_poly.pdbx_strand_id
1 'polypeptide(L)'
;MLFPKKINKSNLLYIIIIVIILLSTVRYFNKQERYHNEEPIIARLKFDCSKLDDRIKNVDFYPADESYTEDKKRIYLCLRDENDKYYDYNMLMYVAIHECAHALTDVIDPEHKTNEFKSMFQSLLQKAEKLGLYDPSKEIIENYCKVKKNKIIHSLI
;
A
#
# COMPACT_ATOMS: atom_id res chain seq x y z
N MET A 1 -45.03 29.13 23.81
CA MET A 1 -44.88 29.36 22.36
C MET A 1 -43.41 29.66 22.07
N LEU A 2 -42.64 28.68 21.56
CA LEU A 2 -41.26 28.90 21.14
C LEU A 2 -41.27 29.18 19.64
N PHE A 3 -41.13 30.45 19.25
CA PHE A 3 -40.99 30.84 17.85
C PHE A 3 -39.60 30.44 17.34
N PRO A 4 -39.47 29.76 16.18
CA PRO A 4 -38.16 29.43 15.64
C PRO A 4 -37.44 30.73 15.23
N LYS A 5 -36.22 30.90 15.76
CA LYS A 5 -35.35 32.04 15.48
C LYS A 5 -35.07 32.09 13.97
N LYS A 6 -35.48 33.18 13.31
CA LYS A 6 -35.35 33.37 11.85
C LYS A 6 -33.88 33.24 11.45
N ILE A 7 -33.56 32.21 10.66
CA ILE A 7 -32.19 31.95 10.21
C ILE A 7 -31.74 33.12 9.32
N ASN A 8 -30.66 33.79 9.71
CA ASN A 8 -30.08 34.89 8.92
C ASN A 8 -29.48 34.33 7.62
N LYS A 9 -29.62 35.04 6.50
CA LYS A 9 -29.06 34.64 5.18
C LYS A 9 -27.55 34.37 5.25
N SER A 10 -26.81 35.09 6.09
CA SER A 10 -25.39 34.82 6.34
C SER A 10 -25.17 33.44 6.98
N ASN A 11 -25.96 33.09 8.00
CA ASN A 11 -25.90 31.78 8.65
C ASN A 11 -26.27 30.65 7.69
N LEU A 12 -27.24 30.88 6.79
CA LEU A 12 -27.61 29.92 5.74
C LEU A 12 -26.44 29.67 4.76
N LEU A 13 -25.71 30.72 4.37
CA LEU A 13 -24.53 30.60 3.52
C LEU A 13 -23.42 29.79 4.18
N TYR A 14 -23.13 30.03 5.47
CA TYR A 14 -22.15 29.24 6.22
C TYR A 14 -22.52 27.76 6.31
N ILE A 15 -23.80 27.45 6.54
CA ILE A 15 -24.29 26.06 6.57
C ILE A 15 -24.08 25.39 5.20
N ILE A 16 -24.37 26.08 4.10
CA ILE A 16 -24.17 25.55 2.74
C ILE A 16 -22.69 25.26 2.47
N ILE A 17 -21.78 26.16 2.86
CA ILE A 17 -20.33 25.95 2.68
C ILE A 17 -19.85 24.75 3.49
N ILE A 18 -20.26 24.61 4.75
CA ILE A 18 -19.89 23.46 5.59
C ILE A 18 -20.40 22.15 4.97
N VAL A 19 -21.64 22.12 4.47
CA VAL A 19 -22.19 20.95 3.79
C VAL A 19 -21.40 20.62 2.53
N ILE A 20 -21.00 21.60 1.73
CA ILE A 20 -20.18 21.38 0.53
C ILE A 20 -18.82 20.80 0.91
N ILE A 21 -18.16 21.35 1.94
CA ILE A 21 -16.87 20.85 2.44
C ILE A 21 -17.01 19.39 2.92
N LEU A 22 -18.02 19.10 3.74
CA LEU A 22 -18.29 17.73 4.23
C LEU A 22 -18.58 16.74 3.09
N LEU A 23 -19.37 17.15 2.10
CA LEU A 23 -19.64 16.31 0.93
C LEU A 23 -18.38 16.09 0.09
N SER A 24 -17.49 17.08 0.04
CA SER A 24 -16.24 17.00 -0.72
C SER A 24 -15.22 16.13 -0.01
N THR A 25 -15.10 16.21 1.31
CA THR A 25 -14.24 15.32 2.10
C THR A 25 -14.74 13.88 2.05
N VAL A 26 -16.04 13.63 2.23
CA VAL A 26 -16.61 12.27 2.08
C VAL A 26 -16.34 11.72 0.67
N ARG A 27 -16.51 12.52 -0.38
CA ARG A 27 -16.16 12.09 -1.76
C ARG A 27 -14.67 11.79 -1.91
N TYR A 28 -13.81 12.60 -1.32
CA TYR A 28 -12.36 12.39 -1.34
C TYR A 28 -11.97 11.07 -0.64
N PHE A 29 -12.48 10.84 0.57
CA PHE A 29 -12.24 9.60 1.32
C PHE A 29 -12.77 8.36 0.58
N ASN A 30 -13.99 8.43 0.04
CA ASN A 30 -14.56 7.33 -0.76
C ASN A 30 -13.76 7.05 -2.04
N LYS A 31 -13.17 8.09 -2.66
CA LYS A 31 -12.31 7.92 -3.84
C LYS A 31 -11.00 7.23 -3.47
N GLN A 32 -10.39 7.63 -2.34
CA GLN A 32 -9.21 6.98 -1.77
C GLN A 32 -9.47 5.48 -1.56
N GLU A 33 -10.57 5.13 -0.90
CA GLU A 33 -10.95 3.74 -0.63
C GLU A 33 -11.15 2.92 -1.92
N ARG A 34 -11.78 3.49 -2.96
CA ARG A 34 -11.91 2.81 -4.26
C ARG A 34 -10.61 2.66 -5.03
N TYR A 35 -9.72 3.66 -4.97
CA TYR A 35 -8.41 3.61 -5.62
C TYR A 35 -7.56 2.46 -5.06
N HIS A 36 -7.67 2.20 -3.74
CA HIS A 36 -7.02 1.06 -3.11
C HIS A 36 -7.60 -0.31 -3.53
N ASN A 37 -8.86 -0.37 -3.93
CA ASN A 37 -9.59 -1.63 -4.12
C ASN A 37 -9.52 -2.24 -5.54
N GLU A 38 -8.96 -1.55 -6.54
CA GLU A 38 -9.03 -2.01 -7.95
C GLU A 38 -7.69 -2.00 -8.72
N GLU A 39 -6.55 -1.92 -8.05
CA GLU A 39 -5.24 -1.97 -8.74
C GLU A 39 -4.95 -3.38 -9.30
N PRO A 40 -4.94 -3.60 -10.64
CA PRO A 40 -4.82 -4.94 -11.21
C PRO A 40 -3.49 -5.63 -10.87
N ILE A 41 -2.44 -4.84 -10.65
CA ILE A 41 -1.12 -5.35 -10.28
C ILE A 41 -1.11 -5.90 -8.85
N ILE A 42 -1.87 -5.31 -7.94
CA ILE A 42 -2.03 -5.82 -6.56
C ILE A 42 -2.75 -7.15 -6.57
N ALA A 43 -3.85 -7.24 -7.32
CA ALA A 43 -4.59 -8.49 -7.47
C ALA A 43 -3.71 -9.60 -8.05
N ARG A 44 -2.89 -9.26 -9.07
CA ARG A 44 -1.92 -10.19 -9.65
C ARG A 44 -0.85 -10.62 -8.66
N LEU A 45 -0.24 -9.68 -7.92
CA LEU A 45 0.76 -9.99 -6.90
C LEU A 45 0.19 -10.88 -5.80
N LYS A 46 -1.01 -10.58 -5.28
CA LYS A 46 -1.69 -11.44 -4.29
C LYS A 46 -1.90 -12.86 -4.84
N PHE A 47 -2.40 -12.96 -6.07
CA PHE A 47 -2.62 -14.26 -6.71
C PHE A 47 -1.31 -15.04 -6.87
N ASP A 48 -0.26 -14.41 -7.39
CA ASP A 48 1.02 -15.06 -7.64
C ASP A 48 1.75 -15.43 -6.33
N CYS A 49 1.74 -14.55 -5.33
CA CYS A 49 2.26 -14.85 -3.98
C CYS A 49 1.48 -15.98 -3.30
N SER A 50 0.17 -16.09 -3.51
CA SER A 50 -0.66 -17.18 -2.93
C SER A 50 -0.29 -18.58 -3.42
N LYS A 51 0.47 -18.68 -4.52
CA LYS A 51 1.02 -19.95 -5.03
C LYS A 51 2.29 -20.38 -4.28
N LEU A 52 2.95 -19.46 -3.56
CA LEU A 52 4.21 -19.72 -2.85
C LEU A 52 3.98 -20.35 -1.47
N ASP A 53 2.90 -19.94 -0.80
CA ASP A 53 2.46 -20.43 0.50
C ASP A 53 0.96 -20.22 0.68
N ASP A 54 0.23 -21.27 1.06
CA ASP A 54 -1.23 -21.22 1.21
C ASP A 54 -1.69 -20.22 2.27
N ARG A 55 -0.86 -19.92 3.28
CA ARG A 55 -1.17 -18.95 4.34
C ARG A 55 -1.37 -17.53 3.79
N ILE A 56 -0.72 -17.20 2.65
CA ILE A 56 -0.83 -15.89 1.99
C ILE A 56 -2.26 -15.63 1.47
N LYS A 57 -3.07 -16.67 1.24
CA LYS A 57 -4.48 -16.50 0.84
C LYS A 57 -5.30 -15.69 1.84
N ASN A 58 -4.87 -15.69 3.12
CA ASN A 58 -5.51 -14.96 4.21
C ASN A 58 -4.87 -13.58 4.48
N VAL A 59 -3.93 -13.15 3.63
CA VAL A 59 -3.27 -11.85 3.71
C VAL A 59 -3.83 -10.94 2.62
N ASP A 60 -4.20 -9.72 3.00
CA ASP A 60 -4.70 -8.71 2.09
C ASP A 60 -3.57 -7.83 1.57
N PHE A 61 -3.70 -7.38 0.32
CA PHE A 61 -2.71 -6.55 -0.33
C PHE A 61 -3.36 -5.23 -0.74
N TYR A 62 -2.66 -4.12 -0.51
CA TYR A 62 -3.13 -2.78 -0.79
C TYR A 62 -2.02 -1.96 -1.45
N PRO A 63 -2.33 -1.05 -2.38
CA PRO A 63 -1.36 -0.06 -2.83
C PRO A 63 -1.12 0.97 -1.73
N ALA A 64 0.09 1.52 -1.62
CA ALA A 64 0.45 2.57 -0.68
C ALA A 64 1.63 3.41 -1.21
N ASP A 65 2.05 4.42 -0.45
CA ASP A 65 3.23 5.25 -0.76
C ASP A 65 4.55 4.64 -0.28
N GLU A 66 4.49 3.73 0.68
CA GLU A 66 5.62 2.94 1.21
C GLU A 66 5.18 1.47 1.34
N SER A 67 6.13 0.54 1.28
CA SER A 67 5.83 -0.88 1.47
C SER A 67 6.08 -1.31 2.91
N TYR A 68 5.13 -2.02 3.48
CA TYR A 68 5.21 -2.54 4.84
C TYR A 68 4.12 -3.59 5.09
N THR A 69 4.32 -4.37 6.15
CA THR A 69 3.34 -5.33 6.65
C THR A 69 2.73 -4.83 7.95
N GLU A 70 1.40 -4.81 8.04
CA GLU A 70 0.63 -4.46 9.22
C GLU A 70 -0.08 -5.69 9.78
N ASP A 71 0.10 -5.92 11.09
CA ASP A 71 -0.54 -6.99 11.87
C ASP A 71 -0.43 -8.39 11.24
N LYS A 72 0.57 -8.61 10.36
CA LYS A 72 0.78 -9.85 9.59
C LYS A 72 -0.39 -10.27 8.71
N LYS A 73 -1.34 -9.36 8.49
CA LYS A 73 -2.59 -9.61 7.76
C LYS A 73 -2.77 -8.69 6.57
N ARG A 74 -2.13 -7.53 6.58
CA ARG A 74 -2.22 -6.55 5.50
C ARG A 74 -0.82 -6.20 5.02
N ILE A 75 -0.60 -6.35 3.73
CA ILE A 75 0.61 -5.95 3.03
C ILE A 75 0.28 -4.71 2.22
N TYR A 76 1.00 -3.64 2.48
CA TYR A 76 0.94 -2.41 1.72
C TYR A 76 2.14 -2.38 0.78
N LEU A 77 1.91 -2.03 -0.49
CA LEU A 77 2.95 -2.02 -1.52
C LEU A 77 3.01 -0.69 -2.24
N CYS A 78 4.20 -0.11 -2.27
CA CYS A 78 4.51 1.02 -3.13
C CYS A 78 4.75 0.58 -4.57
N LEU A 79 3.81 0.91 -5.45
CA LEU A 79 3.81 0.37 -6.82
C LEU A 79 4.59 1.23 -7.81
N ARG A 80 4.81 2.50 -7.49
CA ARG A 80 5.28 3.53 -8.41
C ARG A 80 6.45 4.32 -7.84
N ASP A 81 7.34 4.76 -8.73
CA ASP A 81 8.48 5.62 -8.42
C ASP A 81 8.07 7.10 -8.20
N GLU A 82 9.05 7.97 -7.98
CA GLU A 82 8.85 9.42 -7.79
C GLU A 82 8.28 10.14 -9.02
N ASN A 83 8.34 9.50 -10.19
CA ASN A 83 7.82 9.98 -11.46
C ASN A 83 6.44 9.36 -11.80
N ASP A 84 5.82 8.69 -10.82
CA ASP A 84 4.53 8.00 -10.94
C ASP A 84 4.53 6.82 -11.93
N LYS A 85 5.72 6.32 -12.28
CA LYS A 85 5.87 5.15 -13.16
C LYS A 85 5.89 3.88 -12.33
N TYR A 86 5.18 2.84 -12.79
CA TYR A 86 5.26 1.53 -12.14
C TYR A 86 6.67 0.96 -12.17
N TYR A 87 7.10 0.37 -11.06
CA TYR A 87 8.29 -0.49 -11.05
C TYR A 87 8.08 -1.74 -11.91
N ASP A 88 9.18 -2.34 -12.38
CA ASP A 88 9.11 -3.63 -13.07
C ASP A 88 8.44 -4.68 -12.18
N TYR A 89 7.69 -5.59 -12.80
CA TYR A 89 6.97 -6.62 -12.07
C TYR A 89 7.92 -7.50 -11.24
N ASN A 90 9.14 -7.76 -11.71
CA ASN A 90 10.13 -8.53 -10.95
C ASN A 90 10.51 -7.85 -9.64
N MET A 91 10.68 -6.52 -9.68
CA MET A 91 10.97 -5.72 -8.49
C MET A 91 9.78 -5.75 -7.51
N LEU A 92 8.55 -5.58 -8.02
CA LEU A 92 7.35 -5.64 -7.19
C LEU A 92 7.12 -7.03 -6.59
N MET A 93 7.42 -8.09 -7.33
CA MET A 93 7.38 -9.47 -6.83
C MET A 93 8.41 -9.67 -5.71
N TYR A 94 9.66 -9.20 -5.89
CA TYR A 94 10.69 -9.27 -4.87
C TYR A 94 10.25 -8.61 -3.55
N VAL A 95 9.69 -7.39 -3.63
CA VAL A 95 9.19 -6.66 -2.46
C VAL A 95 7.94 -7.34 -1.86
N ALA A 96 7.01 -7.81 -2.70
CA ALA A 96 5.84 -8.55 -2.22
C ALA A 96 6.23 -9.82 -1.44
N ILE A 97 7.26 -10.54 -1.93
CA ILE A 97 7.81 -11.72 -1.25
C ILE A 97 8.48 -11.32 0.08
N HIS A 98 9.15 -10.17 0.13
CA HIS A 98 9.74 -9.62 1.36
C HIS A 98 8.67 -9.36 2.43
N GLU A 99 7.59 -8.67 2.07
CA GLU A 99 6.46 -8.41 2.98
C GLU A 99 5.70 -9.69 3.35
N CYS A 100 5.57 -10.64 2.42
CA CYS A 100 5.03 -11.96 2.74
C CYS A 100 5.89 -12.70 3.78
N ALA A 101 7.22 -12.59 3.72
CA ALA A 101 8.07 -13.19 4.73
C ALA A 101 7.78 -12.60 6.12
N HIS A 102 7.66 -11.26 6.24
CA HIS A 102 7.24 -10.61 7.50
C HIS A 102 5.86 -11.07 7.99
N ALA A 103 4.90 -11.24 7.08
CA ALA A 103 3.56 -11.71 7.43
C ALA A 103 3.53 -13.19 7.89
N LEU A 104 4.46 -14.02 7.40
CA LEU A 104 4.48 -15.46 7.66
C LEU A 104 5.38 -15.88 8.82
N THR A 105 6.16 -14.97 9.40
CA THR A 105 7.01 -15.21 10.57
C THR A 105 6.39 -14.74 11.87
N ASP A 106 6.74 -15.38 12.97
CA ASP A 106 6.23 -15.07 14.30
C ASP A 106 6.95 -13.87 14.93
N VAL A 107 8.25 -13.71 14.66
CA VAL A 107 9.04 -12.61 15.21
C VAL A 107 8.88 -11.33 14.37
N ILE A 108 8.68 -10.20 15.05
CA ILE A 108 8.78 -8.86 14.44
C ILE A 108 10.28 -8.55 14.26
N ASP A 109 10.73 -8.42 13.01
CA ASP A 109 12.16 -8.28 12.66
C ASP A 109 12.40 -7.17 11.63
N PRO A 110 12.26 -5.88 12.02
CA PRO A 110 12.41 -4.76 11.09
C PRO A 110 13.84 -4.61 10.54
N GLU A 111 14.83 -5.23 11.19
CA GLU A 111 16.23 -5.21 10.77
C GLU A 111 16.62 -6.45 9.96
N HIS A 112 15.70 -7.39 9.73
CA HIS A 112 15.92 -8.61 8.93
C HIS A 112 17.07 -9.48 9.47
N LYS A 113 17.26 -9.53 10.80
CA LYS A 113 18.40 -10.22 11.43
C LYS A 113 18.11 -11.67 11.76
N THR A 114 16.85 -12.00 12.01
CA THR A 114 16.41 -13.33 12.45
C THR A 114 16.59 -14.37 11.36
N ASN A 115 16.94 -15.60 11.77
CA ASN A 115 17.04 -16.73 10.86
C ASN A 115 15.66 -17.13 10.32
N GLU A 116 14.61 -16.91 11.10
CA GLU A 116 13.23 -17.18 10.72
C GLU A 116 12.85 -16.38 9.48
N PHE A 117 12.98 -15.04 9.54
CA PHE A 117 12.73 -14.17 8.38
C PHE A 117 13.58 -14.55 7.17
N LYS A 118 14.90 -14.70 7.36
CA LYS A 118 15.83 -15.03 6.26
C LYS A 118 15.47 -16.33 5.58
N SER A 119 15.16 -17.38 6.35
CA SER A 119 14.81 -18.69 5.82
C SER A 119 13.46 -18.67 5.10
N MET A 120 12.47 -17.96 5.64
CA MET A 120 11.17 -17.78 5.01
C MET A 120 11.31 -17.03 3.69
N PHE A 121 12.00 -15.89 3.69
CA PHE A 121 12.20 -15.06 2.51
C PHE A 121 12.95 -15.82 1.40
N GLN A 122 14.05 -16.51 1.75
CA GLN A 122 14.80 -17.35 0.82
C GLN A 122 13.95 -18.49 0.23
N SER A 123 13.16 -19.17 1.08
CA SER A 123 12.27 -20.26 0.65
C SER A 123 11.24 -19.77 -0.36
N LEU A 124 10.61 -18.61 -0.10
CA LEU A 124 9.64 -18.01 -1.01
C LEU A 124 10.28 -17.57 -2.33
N LEU A 125 11.45 -16.92 -2.31
CA LEU A 125 12.19 -16.53 -3.52
C LEU A 125 12.53 -17.74 -4.40
N GLN A 126 13.05 -18.82 -3.80
CA GLN A 126 13.37 -20.05 -4.54
C GLN A 126 12.14 -20.70 -5.16
N LYS A 127 10.99 -20.68 -4.47
CA LYS A 127 9.72 -21.16 -5.04
C LYS A 127 9.26 -20.26 -6.19
N ALA A 128 9.35 -18.95 -6.03
CA ALA A 128 8.95 -17.99 -7.06
C ALA A 128 9.82 -18.13 -8.32
N GLU A 129 11.13 -18.31 -8.17
CA GLU A 129 12.05 -18.59 -9.26
C GLU A 129 11.68 -19.87 -10.01
N LYS A 130 11.45 -20.97 -9.29
CA LYS A 130 11.03 -22.25 -9.89
C LYS A 130 9.71 -22.16 -10.66
N LEU A 131 8.81 -21.27 -10.24
CA LEU A 131 7.53 -21.01 -10.91
C LEU A 131 7.63 -19.96 -12.04
N GLY A 132 8.81 -19.36 -12.27
CA GLY A 132 9.00 -18.29 -13.25
C GLY A 132 8.32 -16.97 -12.87
N LEU A 133 8.02 -16.77 -11.59
CA LEU A 133 7.38 -15.56 -11.06
C LEU A 133 8.40 -14.48 -10.67
N TYR A 134 9.63 -14.91 -10.37
CA TYR A 134 10.76 -14.05 -10.01
C TYR A 134 12.01 -14.50 -10.78
N ASP A 135 12.77 -13.54 -11.29
CA ASP A 135 14.03 -13.72 -11.98
C ASP A 135 15.15 -13.07 -11.14
N PRO A 136 16.02 -13.87 -10.51
CA PRO A 136 17.12 -13.36 -9.68
C PRO A 136 18.24 -12.69 -10.49
N SER A 137 18.26 -12.81 -11.82
CA SER A 137 19.26 -12.16 -12.67
C SER A 137 18.96 -10.68 -12.93
N LYS A 138 17.71 -10.26 -12.70
CA LYS A 138 17.30 -8.86 -12.82
C LYS A 138 17.75 -8.04 -11.61
N GLU A 139 18.16 -6.81 -11.86
CA GLU A 139 18.61 -5.88 -10.84
C GLU A 139 17.49 -5.51 -9.86
N ILE A 140 17.84 -5.45 -8.57
CA ILE A 140 16.97 -4.95 -7.50
C ILE A 140 17.30 -3.48 -7.24
N ILE A 141 16.28 -2.65 -7.28
CA ILE A 141 16.40 -1.20 -7.11
C ILE A 141 16.58 -0.88 -5.62
N GLU A 142 17.78 -0.48 -5.21
CA GLU A 142 18.10 -0.21 -3.79
C GLU A 142 17.34 0.99 -3.18
N ASN A 143 16.99 1.96 -4.01
CA ASN A 143 16.27 3.18 -3.62
C ASN A 143 14.75 3.08 -3.77
N TYR A 144 14.21 1.87 -3.88
CA TYR A 144 12.77 1.59 -3.92
C TYR A 144 11.98 2.43 -2.91
N CYS A 145 11.12 3.31 -3.44
CA CYS A 145 10.21 4.20 -2.71
C CYS A 145 10.84 5.14 -1.67
N LYS A 146 12.16 5.32 -1.67
CA LYS A 146 12.86 6.21 -0.71
C LYS A 146 12.79 7.70 -1.09
N VAL A 147 12.28 8.05 -2.27
CA VAL A 147 12.43 9.39 -2.86
C VAL A 147 11.26 10.35 -2.55
N LYS A 148 10.10 9.87 -2.07
CA LYS A 148 8.91 10.74 -1.88
C LYS A 148 9.02 11.78 -0.74
N LYS A 149 10.02 11.69 0.15
CA LYS A 149 10.11 12.56 1.35
C LYS A 149 10.47 14.03 1.07
N ASN A 150 10.90 14.40 -0.14
CA ASN A 150 11.36 15.77 -0.45
C ASN A 150 10.39 16.64 -1.29
N LYS A 151 9.23 16.15 -1.72
CA LYS A 151 8.35 16.92 -2.63
C LYS A 151 7.41 17.92 -1.94
N ILE A 152 7.32 17.93 -0.61
CA ILE A 152 6.38 18.79 0.15
C ILE A 152 7.03 20.12 0.64
N ILE A 153 8.36 20.24 0.67
CA ILE A 153 9.00 21.44 1.25
C ILE A 153 9.25 22.55 0.20
N HIS A 154 9.11 22.27 -1.10
CA HIS A 154 9.47 23.25 -2.15
C HIS A 154 8.30 23.98 -2.83
N SER A 155 7.06 23.81 -2.38
CA SER A 155 5.88 24.52 -2.92
C SER A 155 5.29 25.57 -1.99
N LEU A 156 5.99 25.95 -0.91
CA LEU A 156 5.61 27.03 0.00
C LEU A 156 6.84 27.84 0.45
N ILE A 157 7.52 28.49 -0.50
CA ILE A 157 8.26 29.75 -0.29
C ILE A 157 7.99 30.63 -1.52
#